data_AF-A0A847Z9H6-F1
#
_entry.id   AF-A0A847Z9H6-F1
#
_cell.length_a   1.000
_cell.length_b   1.000
_cell.length_c   1.000
_cell.angle_alpha   90.00
_cell.angle_beta   90.00
_cell.angle_gamma   90.00
#
_symmetry.space_group_name_H-M   'P 1'
#
loop_
_entity.id
_entity.type
_entity.pdbx_description
1 polymer ?
#
loop_
_entity_poly.entity_id
_entity_poly.type
_entity_poly.pdbx_seq_one_letter_code
_entity_poly.pdbx_strand_id
1 'polypeptide(L)'
;MQKWKKIILWSFLAVIAFLILDVARYFFYPDVAGLQKNRPGKTAFMEYREEIWKEKGIKKKISASWVPLSGVSPYVMKAVIIAEDDKFWSHEGFDFDAMQKALEKDIQKKKFKAGGSTISQQLAKNLYLTPAKNPVRKIKEAILTWRIERQLSKRRILELYLNVAEWGDGLFGVETAARRYYGKSAAGLGPREAAQLAAALPNPRRFRPDGSSRYAANRAERIYQIMVRRGIVIEEYDEVLKDEGGEEEKAPEPASPVPETSAAGEPAQTEAPAVVP
;
A
#
# COMPACT_ATOMS: atom_id res chain seq x y z
N MET A 1 -41.25 -21.12 39.03
CA MET A 1 -40.94 -19.90 38.22
C MET A 1 -39.68 -19.15 38.64
N GLN A 2 -39.39 -18.92 39.93
CA GLN A 2 -38.21 -18.12 40.35
C GLN A 2 -36.85 -18.72 39.98
N LYS A 3 -36.66 -20.05 40.02
CA LYS A 3 -35.40 -20.71 39.62
C LYS A 3 -35.05 -20.46 38.15
N TRP A 4 -36.03 -20.53 37.25
CA TRP A 4 -35.86 -20.28 35.81
C TRP A 4 -35.48 -18.82 35.52
N LYS A 5 -36.10 -17.85 36.21
CA LYS A 5 -35.70 -16.43 36.10
C LYS A 5 -34.26 -16.20 36.54
N LYS A 6 -33.81 -16.86 37.61
CA LYS A 6 -32.40 -16.80 38.06
C LYS A 6 -31.46 -17.42 37.05
N ILE A 7 -31.80 -18.60 36.48
CA ILE A 7 -30.98 -19.24 35.45
C ILE A 7 -30.84 -18.32 34.23
N ILE A 8 -31.93 -17.75 33.71
CA ILE A 8 -31.90 -16.83 32.57
C ILE A 8 -31.03 -15.59 32.89
N LEU A 9 -31.17 -15.01 34.09
CA LEU A 9 -30.38 -13.87 34.51
C LEU A 9 -28.88 -14.20 34.57
N TRP A 10 -28.50 -15.33 35.17
CA TRP A 10 -27.10 -15.76 35.24
C TRP A 10 -26.52 -16.10 33.88
N SER A 11 -27.30 -16.74 32.99
CA SER A 11 -26.89 -16.99 31.61
C SER A 11 -26.66 -15.69 30.85
N PHE A 12 -27.54 -14.69 31.00
CA PHE A 12 -27.38 -13.38 30.39
C PHE A 12 -26.13 -12.64 30.90
N LEU A 13 -25.91 -12.65 32.22
CA LEU A 13 -24.70 -12.06 32.83
C LEU A 13 -23.43 -12.77 32.37
N ALA A 14 -23.45 -14.10 32.24
CA ALA A 14 -22.31 -14.88 31.72
C ALA A 14 -21.98 -14.51 30.27
N VAL A 15 -23.00 -14.32 29.42
CA VAL A 15 -22.80 -13.86 28.03
C VAL A 15 -22.20 -12.46 27.99
N ILE A 16 -22.69 -11.53 28.83
CA ILE A 16 -22.12 -10.18 28.93
C ILE A 16 -20.67 -10.25 29.41
N ALA A 17 -20.39 -11.01 30.46
CA ALA A 17 -19.04 -11.18 30.98
C ALA A 17 -18.09 -11.75 29.91
N PHE A 18 -18.55 -12.74 29.15
CA PHE A 18 -17.80 -13.30 28.03
C PHE A 18 -17.49 -12.24 26.95
N LEU A 19 -18.48 -11.45 26.54
CA LEU A 19 -18.28 -10.37 25.57
C LEU A 19 -17.31 -9.31 26.07
N ILE A 20 -17.39 -8.95 27.36
CA ILE A 20 -16.46 -8.02 27.99
C ILE A 20 -15.04 -8.60 27.95
N LEU A 21 -14.86 -9.86 28.33
CA LEU A 21 -13.54 -10.52 28.31
C LEU A 21 -12.97 -10.63 26.89
N ASP A 22 -13.81 -10.98 25.91
CA ASP A 22 -13.40 -11.07 24.50
C ASP A 22 -13.02 -9.71 23.90
N VAL A 23 -13.60 -8.60 24.36
CA VAL A 23 -13.14 -7.25 23.99
C VAL A 23 -11.90 -6.86 24.80
N ALA A 24 -11.89 -7.09 26.11
CA ALA A 24 -10.84 -6.68 27.02
C ALA A 24 -9.48 -7.30 26.69
N ARG A 25 -9.45 -8.55 26.17
CA ARG A 25 -8.19 -9.16 25.73
C ARG A 25 -7.46 -8.35 24.65
N TYR A 26 -8.17 -7.53 23.86
CA TYR A 26 -7.55 -6.71 22.79
C TYR A 26 -6.64 -5.59 23.31
N PHE A 27 -6.75 -5.24 24.60
CA PHE A 27 -5.81 -4.33 25.25
C PHE A 27 -4.40 -4.92 25.38
N PHE A 28 -4.27 -6.25 25.40
CA PHE A 28 -3.00 -6.95 25.66
C PHE A 28 -2.55 -7.80 24.47
N TYR A 29 -3.49 -8.42 23.75
CA TYR A 29 -3.23 -9.30 22.62
C TYR A 29 -3.96 -8.81 21.37
N PRO A 30 -3.41 -8.90 20.15
CA PRO A 30 -2.11 -9.46 19.76
C PRO A 30 -0.94 -8.52 20.09
N ASP A 31 0.29 -9.00 19.91
CA ASP A 31 1.49 -8.17 20.04
C ASP A 31 1.58 -7.15 18.89
N VAL A 32 1.38 -5.89 19.24
CA VAL A 32 1.51 -4.74 18.33
C VAL A 32 2.91 -4.14 18.43
N ALA A 33 3.60 -4.29 19.56
CA ALA A 33 4.92 -3.70 19.78
C ALA A 33 5.98 -4.39 18.94
N GLY A 34 5.86 -5.71 18.73
CA GLY A 34 6.71 -6.47 17.81
C GLY A 34 6.72 -5.92 16.38
N LEU A 35 5.65 -5.24 15.94
CA LEU A 35 5.58 -4.64 14.61
C LEU A 35 6.52 -3.44 14.43
N GLN A 36 7.11 -2.89 15.49
CA GLN A 36 8.13 -1.84 15.38
C GLN A 36 9.32 -2.29 14.54
N LYS A 37 9.71 -3.56 14.68
CA LYS A 37 10.91 -4.14 14.04
C LYS A 37 10.55 -5.25 13.05
N ASN A 38 9.48 -5.99 13.34
CA ASN A 38 9.13 -7.18 12.57
C ASN A 38 8.06 -6.89 11.53
N ARG A 39 8.11 -7.65 10.43
CA ARG A 39 7.05 -7.68 9.42
C ARG A 39 5.94 -8.59 9.92
N PRO A 40 4.65 -8.25 9.73
CA PRO A 40 3.58 -9.17 10.05
C PRO A 40 3.70 -10.41 9.16
N GLY A 41 3.30 -11.56 9.69
CA GLY A 41 3.05 -12.76 8.89
C GLY A 41 1.77 -12.61 8.06
N LYS A 42 1.09 -13.73 7.82
CA LYS A 42 -0.24 -13.70 7.20
C LYS A 42 -1.21 -12.95 8.13
N THR A 43 -1.96 -12.00 7.57
CA THR A 43 -2.90 -11.18 8.34
C THR A 43 -4.27 -11.83 8.43
N ALA A 44 -5.08 -11.42 9.40
CA ALA A 44 -6.46 -11.91 9.52
C ALA A 44 -7.29 -11.65 8.26
N PHE A 45 -7.05 -10.54 7.56
CA PHE A 45 -7.74 -10.27 6.30
C PHE A 45 -7.27 -11.19 5.18
N MET A 46 -5.97 -11.47 5.08
CA MET A 46 -5.41 -12.43 4.13
C MET A 46 -5.98 -13.84 4.35
N GLU A 47 -5.99 -14.33 5.59
CA GLU A 47 -6.57 -15.63 5.96
C GLU A 47 -8.05 -15.71 5.56
N TYR A 48 -8.82 -14.66 5.85
CA TYR A 48 -10.21 -14.55 5.45
C TYR A 48 -10.38 -14.66 3.92
N ARG A 49 -9.50 -14.06 3.10
CA ARG A 49 -9.59 -14.18 1.63
C ARG A 49 -9.37 -15.63 1.17
N GLU A 50 -8.36 -16.30 1.72
CA GLU A 50 -8.04 -17.68 1.38
C GLU A 50 -9.17 -18.65 1.79
N GLU A 51 -9.79 -18.45 2.95
CA GLU A 51 -10.94 -19.23 3.40
C GLU A 51 -12.12 -19.10 2.42
N ILE A 52 -12.46 -17.87 2.01
CA ILE A 52 -13.52 -17.63 1.02
C ILE A 52 -13.22 -18.30 -0.33
N TRP A 53 -11.97 -18.35 -0.76
CA TRP A 53 -11.61 -19.07 -1.99
C TRP A 53 -11.72 -20.58 -1.81
N LYS A 54 -11.29 -21.11 -0.67
CA LYS A 54 -11.39 -22.53 -0.33
C LYS A 54 -12.84 -22.99 -0.30
N GLU A 55 -13.74 -22.26 0.37
CA GLU A 55 -15.18 -22.55 0.41
C GLU A 55 -15.81 -22.57 -0.98
N LYS A 56 -15.31 -21.74 -1.90
CA LYS A 56 -15.79 -21.67 -3.29
C LYS A 56 -15.10 -22.65 -4.24
N GLY A 57 -14.17 -23.47 -3.76
CA GLY A 57 -13.37 -24.37 -4.60
C GLY A 57 -12.42 -23.65 -5.56
N ILE A 58 -12.13 -22.36 -5.33
CA ILE A 58 -11.24 -21.55 -6.18
C ILE A 58 -9.79 -21.84 -5.78
N LYS A 59 -8.99 -22.42 -6.68
CA LYS A 59 -7.55 -22.64 -6.49
C LYS A 59 -6.79 -21.34 -6.74
N LYS A 60 -6.69 -20.49 -5.70
CA LYS A 60 -5.99 -19.21 -5.73
C LYS A 60 -5.12 -19.03 -4.49
N LYS A 61 -4.03 -18.29 -4.63
CA LYS A 61 -3.11 -17.93 -3.54
C LYS A 61 -2.94 -16.42 -3.48
N ILE A 62 -2.62 -15.93 -2.29
CA ILE A 62 -2.22 -14.54 -2.09
C ILE A 62 -0.85 -14.30 -2.71
N SER A 63 -0.73 -13.19 -3.44
CA SER A 63 0.56 -12.63 -3.84
C SER A 63 0.87 -11.44 -2.96
N ALA A 64 2.02 -11.47 -2.29
CA ALA A 64 2.47 -10.38 -1.44
C ALA A 64 4.00 -10.27 -1.50
N SER A 65 4.49 -9.05 -1.71
CA SER A 65 5.91 -8.71 -1.68
C SER A 65 6.08 -7.53 -0.74
N TRP A 66 7.00 -7.69 0.23
CA TRP A 66 7.30 -6.64 1.19
C TRP A 66 8.29 -5.65 0.60
N VAL A 67 8.02 -4.36 0.78
CA VAL A 67 8.95 -3.27 0.46
C VAL A 67 9.07 -2.31 1.66
N PRO A 68 10.29 -1.92 2.08
CA PRO A 68 10.43 -0.87 3.09
C PRO A 68 9.90 0.46 2.56
N LEU A 69 9.53 1.39 3.45
CA LEU A 69 8.94 2.67 3.04
C LEU A 69 9.86 3.49 2.11
N SER A 70 11.18 3.35 2.29
CA SER A 70 12.19 3.97 1.42
C SER A 70 12.19 3.42 -0.01
N GLY A 71 11.67 2.23 -0.24
CA GLY A 71 11.49 1.61 -1.56
C GLY A 71 10.12 1.92 -2.19
N VAL A 72 9.35 2.85 -1.63
CA VAL A 72 8.07 3.28 -2.16
C VAL A 72 8.19 4.68 -2.72
N SER A 73 7.66 4.91 -3.92
CA SER A 73 7.60 6.23 -4.53
C SER A 73 6.93 7.25 -3.60
N PRO A 74 7.52 8.45 -3.41
CA PRO A 74 6.89 9.54 -2.66
C PRO A 74 5.50 9.90 -3.19
N TYR A 75 5.29 9.78 -4.50
CA TYR A 75 3.99 10.02 -5.12
C TYR A 75 2.93 9.04 -4.61
N VAL A 76 3.28 7.77 -4.46
CA VAL A 76 2.36 6.74 -3.94
C VAL A 76 2.02 7.02 -2.49
N MET A 77 3.02 7.31 -1.64
CA MET A 77 2.78 7.67 -0.25
C MET A 77 1.81 8.86 -0.14
N LYS A 78 2.03 9.92 -0.91
CA LYS A 78 1.19 11.12 -0.90
C LYS A 78 -0.21 10.86 -1.46
N ALA A 79 -0.33 10.15 -2.58
CA ALA A 79 -1.61 9.81 -3.20
C ALA A 79 -2.49 8.99 -2.25
N VAL A 80 -1.91 8.02 -1.55
CA VAL A 80 -2.61 7.18 -0.57
C VAL A 80 -3.10 8.01 0.62
N ILE A 81 -2.25 8.87 1.17
CA ILE A 81 -2.64 9.78 2.27
C ILE A 81 -3.80 10.68 1.81
N ILE A 82 -3.69 11.32 0.64
CA ILE A 82 -4.76 12.17 0.10
C ILE A 82 -6.08 11.39 -0.10
N ALA A 83 -5.99 10.15 -0.56
CA ALA A 83 -7.16 9.35 -0.92
C ALA A 83 -7.89 8.79 0.31
N GLU A 84 -7.13 8.32 1.30
CA GLU A 84 -7.65 7.53 2.42
C GLU A 84 -7.69 8.30 3.74
N ASP A 85 -6.76 9.23 3.96
CA ASP A 85 -6.54 9.86 5.27
C ASP A 85 -5.72 11.16 5.17
N ASP A 86 -6.34 12.24 4.70
CA ASP A 86 -5.64 13.49 4.35
C ASP A 86 -4.95 14.15 5.55
N LYS A 87 -5.44 13.86 6.76
CA LYS A 87 -4.93 14.37 8.05
C LYS A 87 -4.01 13.38 8.77
N PHE A 88 -3.57 12.30 8.11
CA PHE A 88 -2.82 11.17 8.70
C PHE A 88 -1.73 11.56 9.72
N TRP A 89 -0.96 12.60 9.40
CA TRP A 89 0.16 13.06 10.22
C TRP A 89 -0.24 13.87 11.46
N SER A 90 -1.48 14.37 11.51
CA SER A 90 -1.95 15.31 12.54
C SER A 90 -2.81 14.67 13.64
N HIS A 91 -3.40 13.51 13.39
CA HIS A 91 -4.26 12.82 14.36
C HIS A 91 -3.57 11.60 14.98
N GLU A 92 -4.14 11.04 16.05
CA GLU A 92 -3.64 9.83 16.74
C GLU A 92 -4.56 8.64 16.50
N GLY A 93 -4.69 8.24 15.23
CA GLY A 93 -5.53 7.12 14.79
C GLY A 93 -6.98 7.43 14.43
N PHE A 94 -7.53 8.56 14.87
CA PHE A 94 -8.92 8.93 14.59
C PHE A 94 -9.02 10.37 14.08
N ASP A 95 -9.60 10.54 12.89
CA ASP A 95 -10.00 11.86 12.38
C ASP A 95 -11.48 12.08 12.72
N PHE A 96 -11.72 12.70 13.88
CA PHE A 96 -13.09 12.95 14.37
C PHE A 96 -13.89 13.85 13.44
N ASP A 97 -13.25 14.83 12.79
CA ASP A 97 -13.91 15.71 11.82
C ASP A 97 -14.36 14.92 10.59
N ALA A 98 -13.50 14.04 10.06
CA ALA A 98 -13.85 13.19 8.93
C ALA A 98 -14.95 12.18 9.31
N MET A 99 -14.89 11.62 10.52
CA MET A 99 -15.93 10.73 11.04
C MET A 99 -17.28 11.43 11.18
N GLN A 100 -17.31 12.64 11.73
CA GLN A 100 -18.54 13.43 11.85
C GLN A 100 -19.12 13.76 10.47
N LYS A 101 -18.29 14.27 9.54
CA LYS A 101 -18.73 14.56 8.16
C LYS A 101 -19.23 13.32 7.43
N ALA A 102 -18.60 12.16 7.65
CA ALA A 102 -19.06 10.89 7.09
C ALA A 102 -20.43 10.50 7.64
N LEU A 103 -20.65 10.64 8.95
CA LEU A 103 -21.93 10.36 9.60
C LEU A 103 -23.04 11.28 9.10
N GLU A 104 -22.81 12.59 9.03
CA GLU A 104 -23.76 13.58 8.51
C GLU A 104 -24.18 13.25 7.07
N LYS A 105 -23.21 12.87 6.23
CA LYS A 105 -23.45 12.47 4.84
C LYS A 105 -24.27 11.17 4.74
N ASP A 106 -24.04 10.22 5.64
CA ASP A 106 -24.78 8.95 5.69
C ASP A 106 -26.23 9.16 6.12
N ILE A 107 -26.46 10.03 7.11
CA ILE A 107 -27.80 10.45 7.55
C ILE A 107 -28.53 11.13 6.38
N GLN A 108 -27.90 12.11 5.73
CA GLN A 108 -28.49 12.83 4.59
C GLN A 108 -28.85 11.89 3.43
N LYS A 109 -27.99 10.91 3.13
CA LYS A 109 -28.19 9.98 2.01
C LYS A 109 -29.02 8.75 2.36
N LYS A 110 -29.48 8.62 3.61
CA LYS A 110 -30.17 7.44 4.16
C LYS A 110 -29.45 6.13 3.81
N LYS A 111 -28.11 6.17 3.80
CA LYS A 111 -27.23 5.05 3.43
C LYS A 111 -26.08 5.02 4.42
N PHE A 112 -25.81 3.88 5.04
CA PHE A 112 -24.61 3.66 5.85
C PHE A 112 -23.44 3.27 4.93
N LYS A 113 -22.80 4.24 4.27
CA LYS A 113 -21.81 3.95 3.22
C LYS A 113 -20.57 4.86 3.25
N ALA A 114 -20.58 5.98 3.95
CA ALA A 114 -19.50 6.95 3.92
C ALA A 114 -18.24 6.40 4.58
N GLY A 115 -17.11 6.55 3.88
CA GLY A 115 -15.79 6.30 4.42
C GLY A 115 -15.38 7.44 5.34
N GLY A 116 -14.90 7.07 6.53
CA GLY A 116 -14.28 7.95 7.51
C GLY A 116 -13.30 7.20 8.40
N SER A 117 -12.80 6.04 7.92
CA SER A 117 -11.79 5.27 8.63
C SER A 117 -10.40 5.68 8.18
N THR A 118 -9.55 6.04 9.14
CA THR A 118 -8.15 6.44 8.94
C THR A 118 -7.29 5.28 8.45
N ILE A 119 -6.07 5.56 7.99
CA ILE A 119 -5.08 4.54 7.63
C ILE A 119 -4.82 3.60 8.81
N SER A 120 -4.75 4.12 10.03
CA SER A 120 -4.48 3.32 11.24
C SER A 120 -5.66 2.42 11.62
N GLN A 121 -6.89 2.87 11.42
CA GLN A 121 -8.10 2.04 11.57
C GLN A 121 -8.14 0.93 10.54
N GLN A 122 -7.84 1.26 9.28
CA GLN A 122 -7.77 0.27 8.21
C GLN A 122 -6.65 -0.73 8.44
N LEU A 123 -5.48 -0.30 8.93
CA LEU A 123 -4.35 -1.17 9.28
C LEU A 123 -4.75 -2.14 10.39
N ALA A 124 -5.33 -1.65 11.50
CA ALA A 124 -5.80 -2.49 12.61
C ALA A 124 -6.77 -3.57 12.13
N LYS A 125 -7.73 -3.16 11.29
CA LYS A 125 -8.70 -4.05 10.67
C LYS A 125 -8.01 -5.12 9.82
N ASN A 126 -7.12 -4.73 8.90
CA ASN A 126 -6.50 -5.66 7.97
C ASN A 126 -5.58 -6.67 8.68
N LEU A 127 -4.80 -6.21 9.67
CA LEU A 127 -3.87 -7.05 10.41
C LEU A 127 -4.57 -8.13 11.24
N TYR A 128 -5.62 -7.75 11.98
CA TYR A 128 -6.07 -8.54 13.14
C TYR A 128 -7.56 -8.87 13.18
N LEU A 129 -8.37 -8.33 12.26
CA LEU A 129 -9.83 -8.49 12.31
C LEU A 129 -10.38 -9.01 10.98
N THR A 130 -11.42 -9.84 11.06
CA THR A 130 -12.19 -10.24 9.89
C THR A 130 -13.18 -9.13 9.47
N PRO A 131 -13.67 -9.09 8.22
CA PRO A 131 -14.54 -8.03 7.71
C PRO A 131 -15.97 -7.97 8.28
N ALA A 132 -16.22 -8.51 9.48
CA ALA A 132 -17.54 -8.57 10.08
C ALA A 132 -18.15 -7.16 10.29
N LYS A 133 -19.40 -6.96 9.88
CA LYS A 133 -20.08 -5.66 10.04
C LYS A 133 -20.89 -5.60 11.34
N ASN A 134 -20.20 -5.64 12.49
CA ASN A 134 -20.86 -5.51 13.80
C ASN A 134 -20.16 -4.47 14.71
N PRO A 135 -20.89 -3.88 15.68
CA PRO A 135 -20.33 -2.86 16.58
C PRO A 135 -19.19 -3.38 17.47
N VAL A 136 -19.27 -4.62 17.95
CA VAL A 136 -18.24 -5.23 18.81
C VAL A 136 -16.89 -5.26 18.10
N ARG A 137 -16.86 -5.64 16.82
CA ARG A 137 -15.66 -5.60 15.98
C ARG A 137 -15.13 -4.18 15.80
N LYS A 138 -16.00 -3.17 15.71
CA LYS A 138 -15.57 -1.76 15.61
C LYS A 138 -14.95 -1.26 16.92
N ILE A 139 -15.41 -1.74 18.08
CA ILE A 139 -14.77 -1.46 19.38
C ILE A 139 -13.38 -2.10 19.43
N LYS A 140 -13.26 -3.38 19.03
CA LYS A 140 -11.95 -4.06 18.93
C LYS A 140 -10.99 -3.34 17.99
N GLU A 141 -11.48 -2.86 16.85
CA GLU A 141 -10.71 -2.04 15.91
C GLU A 141 -10.21 -0.76 16.59
N ALA A 142 -11.06 -0.05 17.33
CA ALA A 142 -10.66 1.18 18.02
C ALA A 142 -9.56 0.94 19.07
N ILE A 143 -9.67 -0.12 19.87
CA ILE A 143 -8.63 -0.52 20.84
C ILE A 143 -7.31 -0.79 20.12
N LEU A 144 -7.34 -1.54 19.03
CA LEU A 144 -6.14 -1.87 18.24
C LEU A 144 -5.53 -0.65 17.55
N THR A 145 -6.36 0.24 17.01
CA THR A 145 -5.89 1.52 16.42
C THR A 145 -5.17 2.36 17.45
N TRP A 146 -5.73 2.50 18.65
CA TRP A 146 -5.09 3.21 19.75
C TRP A 146 -3.74 2.57 20.12
N ARG A 147 -3.68 1.23 20.22
CA ARG A 147 -2.41 0.52 20.50
C ARG A 147 -1.38 0.73 19.39
N ILE A 148 -1.80 0.67 18.13
CA ILE A 148 -0.94 0.90 16.96
C ILE A 148 -0.32 2.29 17.00
N GLU A 149 -1.13 3.33 17.21
CA GLU A 149 -0.66 4.72 17.25
C GLU A 149 0.25 5.00 18.45
N ARG A 150 -0.02 4.37 19.60
CA ARG A 150 0.82 4.51 20.79
C ARG A 150 2.18 3.81 20.65
N GLN A 151 2.25 2.73 19.86
CA GLN A 151 3.44 1.85 19.81
C GLN A 151 4.27 2.01 18.55
N LEU A 152 3.69 2.50 17.45
CA LEU A 152 4.34 2.59 16.15
C LEU A 152 4.44 4.05 15.71
N SER A 153 5.55 4.41 15.06
CA SER A 153 5.66 5.73 14.42
C SER A 153 4.73 5.81 13.20
N LYS A 154 4.27 7.02 12.85
CA LYS A 154 3.46 7.27 11.65
C LYS A 154 4.09 6.72 10.37
N ARG A 155 5.41 6.82 10.24
CA ARG A 155 6.16 6.21 9.13
C ARG A 155 6.01 4.69 9.11
N ARG A 156 6.14 4.03 10.26
CA ARG A 156 5.98 2.58 10.38
C ARG A 156 4.55 2.13 10.09
N ILE A 157 3.56 2.89 10.56
CA ILE A 157 2.14 2.65 10.27
C ILE A 157 1.88 2.70 8.77
N LEU A 158 2.37 3.74 8.08
CA LEU A 158 2.21 3.86 6.64
C LEU A 158 2.91 2.72 5.89
N GLU A 159 4.14 2.35 6.28
CA GLU A 159 4.85 1.21 5.70
C GLU A 159 4.06 -0.09 5.81
N LEU A 160 3.56 -0.40 7.02
CA LEU A 160 2.74 -1.57 7.26
C LEU A 160 1.48 -1.52 6.41
N TYR A 161 0.75 -0.40 6.42
CA TYR A 161 -0.47 -0.24 5.65
C TYR A 161 -0.26 -0.52 4.16
N LEU A 162 0.76 0.10 3.55
CA LEU A 162 1.06 -0.07 2.13
C LEU A 162 1.39 -1.52 1.77
N ASN A 163 1.96 -2.29 2.69
CA ASN A 163 2.32 -3.69 2.50
C ASN A 163 1.18 -4.69 2.82
N VAL A 164 0.21 -4.32 3.66
CA VAL A 164 -0.89 -5.23 4.05
C VAL A 164 -2.24 -4.88 3.43
N ALA A 165 -2.37 -3.74 2.78
CA ALA A 165 -3.56 -3.41 2.01
C ALA A 165 -3.72 -4.35 0.80
N GLU A 166 -4.97 -4.71 0.48
CA GLU A 166 -5.31 -5.38 -0.78
C GLU A 166 -5.44 -4.30 -1.87
N TRP A 167 -4.66 -4.42 -2.94
CA TRP A 167 -4.62 -3.48 -4.07
C TRP A 167 -5.31 -4.01 -5.32
N GLY A 168 -5.68 -5.29 -5.29
CA GLY A 168 -6.41 -6.01 -6.31
C GLY A 168 -6.80 -7.39 -5.79
N ASP A 169 -7.62 -8.15 -6.51
CA ASP A 169 -8.10 -9.45 -6.01
C ASP A 169 -6.94 -10.43 -5.70
N GLY A 170 -6.63 -10.60 -4.41
CA GLY A 170 -5.50 -11.40 -3.92
C GLY A 170 -4.11 -10.79 -4.08
N LEU A 171 -4.03 -9.50 -4.43
CA LEU A 171 -2.77 -8.74 -4.53
C LEU A 171 -2.63 -7.89 -3.27
N PHE A 172 -1.72 -8.28 -2.39
CA PHE A 172 -1.45 -7.56 -1.15
C PHE A 172 -0.08 -6.90 -1.22
N GLY A 173 -0.02 -5.65 -0.77
CA GLY A 173 1.20 -4.88 -0.79
C GLY A 173 1.44 -4.09 -2.09
N VAL A 174 1.98 -2.89 -1.91
CA VAL A 174 2.18 -1.92 -2.99
C VAL A 174 3.19 -2.38 -4.03
N GLU A 175 4.24 -3.11 -3.64
CA GLU A 175 5.22 -3.67 -4.59
C GLU A 175 4.57 -4.69 -5.52
N THR A 176 3.77 -5.60 -4.97
CA THR A 176 3.01 -6.57 -5.76
C THR A 176 2.06 -5.86 -6.72
N ALA A 177 1.39 -4.79 -6.26
CA ALA A 177 0.49 -4.00 -7.10
C ALA A 177 1.22 -3.30 -8.24
N ALA A 178 2.34 -2.62 -7.94
CA ALA A 178 3.16 -1.91 -8.91
C ALA A 178 3.61 -2.84 -10.04
N ARG A 179 4.17 -4.01 -9.67
CA ARG A 179 4.61 -5.03 -10.62
C ARG A 179 3.47 -5.56 -11.46
N ARG A 180 2.32 -5.83 -10.84
CA ARG A 180 1.19 -6.46 -11.51
C ARG A 180 0.44 -5.52 -12.45
N TYR A 181 0.36 -4.23 -12.15
CA TYR A 181 -0.41 -3.26 -12.93
C TYR A 181 0.44 -2.47 -13.91
N TYR A 182 1.70 -2.18 -13.57
CA TYR A 182 2.56 -1.29 -14.36
C TYR A 182 3.89 -1.94 -14.77
N GLY A 183 4.20 -3.15 -14.31
CA GLY A 183 5.49 -3.80 -14.58
C GLY A 183 6.69 -3.18 -13.85
N LYS A 184 6.45 -2.17 -12.99
CA LYS A 184 7.49 -1.39 -12.29
C LYS A 184 7.62 -1.79 -10.83
N SER A 185 8.75 -1.42 -10.21
CA SER A 185 8.86 -1.43 -8.75
C SER A 185 7.97 -0.34 -8.14
N ALA A 186 7.60 -0.48 -6.86
CA ALA A 186 6.87 0.56 -6.14
C ALA A 186 7.62 1.90 -6.09
N ALA A 187 8.96 1.86 -6.15
CA ALA A 187 9.82 3.05 -6.22
C ALA A 187 9.70 3.78 -7.57
N GLY A 188 9.50 3.05 -8.67
CA GLY A 188 9.44 3.59 -10.03
C GLY A 188 8.06 4.11 -10.45
N LEU A 189 7.08 4.14 -9.55
CA LEU A 189 5.74 4.61 -9.88
C LEU A 189 5.69 6.14 -9.97
N GLY A 190 5.19 6.62 -11.10
CA GLY A 190 4.95 8.03 -11.37
C GLY A 190 3.69 8.57 -10.69
N PRO A 191 3.44 9.89 -10.77
CA PRO A 191 2.33 10.53 -10.06
C PRO A 191 0.95 10.09 -10.54
N ARG A 192 0.75 9.87 -11.83
CA ARG A 192 -0.54 9.37 -12.38
C ARG A 192 -0.81 7.94 -11.96
N GLU A 193 0.19 7.07 -12.03
CA GLU A 193 0.10 5.67 -11.61
C GLU A 193 -0.18 5.56 -10.10
N ALA A 194 0.48 6.40 -9.29
CA ALA A 194 0.23 6.54 -7.86
C ALA A 194 -1.22 6.94 -7.56
N ALA A 195 -1.75 7.95 -8.26
CA ALA A 195 -3.13 8.40 -8.09
C ALA A 195 -4.15 7.32 -8.49
N GLN A 196 -3.88 6.57 -9.56
CA GLN A 196 -4.70 5.44 -10.01
C GLN A 196 -4.73 4.29 -8.99
N LEU A 197 -3.57 3.92 -8.44
CA LEU A 197 -3.49 2.91 -7.38
C LEU A 197 -4.28 3.34 -6.13
N ALA A 198 -4.06 4.57 -5.67
CA ALA A 198 -4.75 5.11 -4.50
C ALA A 198 -6.28 5.19 -4.71
N ALA A 199 -6.74 5.47 -5.94
CA ALA A 199 -8.16 5.52 -6.27
C ALA A 199 -8.87 4.16 -6.15
N ALA A 200 -8.15 3.05 -6.30
CA ALA A 200 -8.69 1.70 -6.26
C ALA A 200 -8.91 1.17 -4.83
N LEU A 201 -8.13 1.64 -3.86
CA LEU A 201 -8.10 1.16 -2.47
C LEU A 201 -9.48 1.02 -1.77
N PRO A 202 -10.47 1.90 -1.98
CA PRO A 202 -11.77 1.74 -1.32
C PRO A 202 -12.51 0.45 -1.69
N ASN A 203 -12.25 -0.09 -2.89
CA ASN A 203 -12.81 -1.36 -3.33
C ASN A 203 -11.94 -1.98 -4.44
N PRO A 204 -10.77 -2.55 -4.09
CA PRO A 204 -9.74 -2.97 -5.05
C PRO A 204 -10.17 -4.13 -5.96
N ARG A 205 -11.21 -4.86 -5.56
CA ARG A 205 -11.79 -5.96 -6.36
C ARG A 205 -12.76 -5.47 -7.43
N ARG A 206 -13.32 -4.26 -7.25
CA ARG A 206 -14.27 -3.65 -8.19
C ARG A 206 -13.63 -2.54 -9.01
N PHE A 207 -12.71 -1.80 -8.41
CA PHE A 207 -12.02 -0.67 -9.02
C PHE A 207 -10.61 -1.14 -9.38
N ARG A 208 -10.34 -1.25 -10.67
CA ARG A 208 -9.02 -1.59 -11.17
C ARG A 208 -8.25 -0.30 -11.46
N PRO A 209 -6.94 -0.23 -11.13
CA PRO A 209 -6.09 0.93 -11.43
C PRO A 209 -5.91 1.20 -12.93
N ASP A 210 -6.19 0.22 -13.78
CA ASP A 210 -6.06 0.28 -15.25
C ASP A 210 -7.09 1.20 -15.96
N GLY A 211 -7.87 1.97 -15.22
CA GLY A 211 -8.83 2.93 -15.79
C GLY A 211 -10.13 2.32 -16.31
N SER A 212 -10.31 0.99 -16.23
CA SER A 212 -11.54 0.31 -16.70
C SER A 212 -12.82 0.74 -15.98
N SER A 213 -12.71 1.35 -14.79
CA SER A 213 -13.85 1.89 -14.05
C SER A 213 -13.88 3.42 -14.14
N ARG A 214 -14.94 3.98 -14.74
CA ARG A 214 -15.19 5.44 -14.76
C ARG A 214 -15.13 6.08 -13.37
N TYR A 215 -15.61 5.37 -12.34
CA TYR A 215 -15.53 5.85 -10.96
C TYR A 215 -14.08 5.95 -10.48
N ALA A 216 -13.26 4.92 -10.74
CA ALA A 216 -11.85 4.90 -10.36
C ALA A 216 -11.05 5.97 -11.10
N ALA A 217 -11.29 6.12 -12.41
CA ALA A 217 -10.66 7.16 -13.24
C ALA A 217 -10.95 8.57 -12.72
N ASN A 218 -12.23 8.90 -12.46
CA ASN A 218 -12.60 10.22 -11.93
C ASN A 218 -12.03 10.48 -10.53
N ARG A 219 -11.90 9.43 -9.70
CA ARG A 219 -11.28 9.54 -8.38
C ARG A 219 -9.76 9.72 -8.49
N ALA A 220 -9.10 9.00 -9.39
CA ALA A 220 -7.67 9.13 -9.68
C ALA A 220 -7.35 10.54 -10.15
N GLU A 221 -8.13 11.08 -11.08
CA GLU A 221 -7.97 12.46 -11.56
C GLU A 221 -8.11 13.46 -10.42
N ARG A 222 -9.13 13.30 -9.56
CA ARG A 222 -9.27 14.16 -8.38
C ARG A 222 -8.05 14.12 -7.45
N ILE A 223 -7.49 12.92 -7.21
CA ILE A 223 -6.29 12.75 -6.37
C ILE A 223 -5.10 13.44 -7.03
N TYR A 224 -4.88 13.22 -8.33
CA TYR A 224 -3.80 13.85 -9.10
C TYR A 224 -3.90 15.38 -9.06
N GLN A 225 -5.08 15.95 -9.29
CA GLN A 225 -5.31 17.40 -9.21
C GLN A 225 -5.07 17.97 -7.80
N ILE A 226 -5.30 17.19 -6.73
CA ILE A 226 -4.91 17.59 -5.37
C ILE A 226 -3.38 17.57 -5.23
N MET A 227 -2.69 16.60 -5.84
CA MET A 227 -1.22 16.53 -5.82
C MET A 227 -0.59 17.71 -6.54
N VAL A 228 -1.10 18.09 -7.72
CA VAL A 228 -0.65 19.28 -8.48
C VAL A 228 -0.87 20.55 -7.65
N ARG A 229 -2.09 20.78 -7.14
CA ARG A 229 -2.39 21.98 -6.33
C ARG A 229 -1.56 22.10 -5.05
N ARG A 230 -1.04 20.99 -4.53
CA ARG A 230 -0.18 20.97 -3.34
C ARG A 230 1.31 21.05 -3.68
N GLY A 231 1.67 21.24 -4.95
CA GLY A 231 3.06 21.30 -5.41
C GLY A 231 3.80 19.97 -5.27
N ILE A 232 3.07 18.85 -5.15
CA ILE A 232 3.67 17.51 -5.10
C ILE A 232 4.11 17.08 -6.49
N VAL A 233 3.34 17.48 -7.51
CA VAL A 233 3.64 17.27 -8.93
C VAL A 233 3.83 18.63 -9.56
N ILE A 234 4.89 18.77 -10.35
CA ILE A 234 5.12 19.94 -11.19
C ILE A 234 4.86 19.48 -12.62
N GLU A 235 3.80 19.98 -13.26
CA GLU A 235 3.31 19.47 -14.54
C GLU A 235 4.37 19.53 -15.65
N GLU A 236 5.16 20.61 -15.69
CA GLU A 236 6.22 20.83 -16.68
C GLU A 236 7.31 19.72 -16.67
N TYR A 237 7.57 19.08 -15.53
CA TYR A 237 8.54 17.98 -15.44
C TYR A 237 7.95 16.60 -15.77
N ASP A 238 6.64 16.41 -15.55
CA ASP A 238 5.95 15.13 -15.81
C ASP A 238 5.73 14.90 -17.32
N GLU A 239 5.74 15.97 -18.12
CA GLU A 239 5.72 15.90 -19.59
C GLU A 239 7.09 15.50 -20.14
N VAL A 240 8.18 16.11 -19.66
CA VAL A 240 9.55 15.79 -20.09
C VAL A 240 9.94 14.33 -19.77
N LEU A 241 9.57 13.82 -18.59
CA LEU A 241 9.82 12.42 -18.23
C LEU A 241 9.07 11.40 -19.09
N LYS A 242 7.98 11.80 -19.76
CA LYS A 242 7.28 10.93 -20.71
C LYS A 242 7.99 10.86 -22.04
N ASP A 243 8.57 11.97 -22.48
CA ASP A 243 9.24 12.05 -23.78
C ASP A 243 10.56 11.26 -23.77
N GLU A 244 11.30 11.27 -22.65
CA GLU A 244 12.53 10.47 -22.51
C GLU A 244 12.28 8.94 -22.38
N GLY A 245 11.09 8.51 -21.96
CA GLY A 245 10.74 7.09 -21.81
C GLY A 245 10.26 6.40 -23.09
N GLY A 246 10.12 7.15 -24.19
CA GLY A 246 9.66 6.67 -25.50
C GLY A 246 10.78 6.30 -26.48
N GLU A 247 12.02 6.71 -26.19
CA GLU A 247 13.19 6.33 -26.97
C GLU A 247 13.92 5.22 -26.22
N GLU A 248 13.65 3.97 -26.61
CA GLU A 248 14.61 2.89 -26.36
C GLU A 248 15.95 3.36 -26.92
N GLU A 249 16.90 3.64 -26.02
CA GLU A 249 18.28 3.92 -26.36
C GLU A 249 18.82 2.69 -27.10
N LYS A 250 18.74 2.70 -28.44
CA LYS A 250 19.42 1.74 -29.29
C LYS A 250 20.90 1.89 -28.97
N ALA A 251 21.43 0.89 -28.27
CA ALA A 251 22.87 0.73 -28.13
C ALA A 251 23.51 0.92 -29.51
N PRO A 252 24.51 1.81 -29.66
CA PRO A 252 25.17 1.98 -30.94
C PRO A 252 25.78 0.64 -31.33
N GLU A 253 25.49 0.20 -32.56
CA GLU A 253 26.12 -0.98 -33.16
C GLU A 253 27.64 -0.86 -33.03
N PRO A 254 28.35 -1.94 -32.64
CA PRO A 254 29.80 -1.89 -32.60
C PRO A 254 30.32 -1.64 -34.01
N ALA A 255 31.03 -0.52 -34.17
CA ALA A 255 31.68 -0.15 -35.42
C ALA A 255 32.56 -1.30 -35.92
N SER A 256 32.37 -1.66 -37.19
CA SER A 256 33.16 -2.68 -37.88
C SER A 256 34.65 -2.34 -37.82
N PRO A 257 35.54 -3.35 -37.73
CA PRO A 257 36.97 -3.10 -37.58
C PRO A 257 37.56 -2.45 -38.82
N VAL A 258 38.43 -1.46 -38.58
CA VAL A 258 39.23 -0.74 -39.59
C VAL A 258 40.15 -1.74 -40.31
N PRO A 259 40.37 -1.62 -41.64
CA PRO A 259 41.30 -2.52 -42.34
C PRO A 259 42.74 -2.23 -41.93
N GLU A 260 43.45 -3.27 -41.49
CA GLU A 260 44.91 -3.24 -41.34
C GLU A 260 45.57 -2.99 -42.71
N THR A 261 46.24 -1.85 -42.84
CA THR A 261 47.15 -1.59 -43.95
C THR A 261 48.50 -2.22 -43.63
N SER A 262 48.71 -3.39 -44.23
CA SER A 262 50.02 -4.02 -44.40
C SER A 262 50.90 -3.14 -45.29
N ALA A 263 52.05 -2.72 -44.75
CA ALA A 263 53.17 -2.25 -45.54
C ALA A 263 54.45 -2.89 -45.02
N ALA A 264 54.83 -4.00 -45.65
CA ALA A 264 56.16 -4.58 -45.56
C ALA A 264 57.09 -3.86 -46.55
N GLY A 265 58.30 -3.51 -46.11
CA GLY A 265 59.36 -2.90 -46.93
C GLY A 265 60.64 -2.64 -46.11
N GLU A 266 61.44 -3.70 -45.96
CA GLU A 266 62.85 -3.76 -45.48
C GLU A 266 63.85 -3.06 -46.44
N PRO A 267 65.19 -3.03 -46.18
CA PRO A 267 65.95 -2.54 -45.03
C PRO A 267 67.12 -1.60 -45.46
N ALA A 268 67.82 -0.93 -44.54
CA ALA A 268 69.18 -0.41 -44.84
C ALA A 268 70.06 -0.30 -43.58
N GLN A 269 71.21 -0.94 -43.66
CA GLN A 269 72.33 -0.97 -42.70
C GLN A 269 73.13 0.34 -42.73
N THR A 270 73.77 0.70 -41.62
CA THR A 270 75.06 1.44 -41.51
C THR A 270 75.41 1.55 -40.02
N GLU A 271 76.29 0.69 -39.52
CA GLU A 271 77.72 0.95 -39.26
C GLU A 271 78.01 1.88 -38.06
N ALA A 272 78.69 1.30 -37.08
CA ALA A 272 79.35 1.98 -35.97
C ALA A 272 80.56 2.81 -36.44
N PRO A 273 81.10 3.67 -35.57
CA PRO A 273 82.40 3.30 -35.01
C PRO A 273 82.56 3.64 -33.53
N ALA A 274 83.71 3.22 -33.01
CA ALA A 274 84.07 3.10 -31.61
C ALA A 274 84.97 4.24 -31.09
N VAL A 275 85.15 4.23 -29.75
CA VAL A 275 86.33 4.61 -28.94
C VAL A 275 86.42 6.02 -28.29
N VAL A 276 86.25 6.02 -26.94
CA VAL A 276 87.09 6.50 -25.77
C VAL A 276 87.80 7.89 -25.86
N PRO A 277 87.96 8.67 -24.77
CA PRO A 277 88.73 8.32 -23.55
C PRO A 277 87.91 8.15 -22.26
#